data_AF-A0A087UXG0-F1
#
_entry.id   AF-A0A087UXG0-F1
#
_cell.length_a   1.000
_cell.length_b   1.000
_cell.length_c   1.000
_cell.angle_alpha   90.00
_cell.angle_beta   90.00
_cell.angle_gamma   90.00
#
_symmetry.space_group_name_H-M   'P 1'
#
loop_
_entity.id
_entity.type
_entity.pdbx_description
1 polymer ?
#
loop_
_entity_poly.entity_id
_entity_poly.type
_entity_poly.pdbx_seq_one_letter_code
_entity_poly.pdbx_strand_id
1 'polypeptide(L)'
;MAVFNQSVGGGTDISITVDNSDLSPELLEKAERELMEKPSWRDRDIQALRDMISDDPDLVSRTDDAFLLRFLRARKFDYSRSFSLLQNYYMMRVKNAKMFKDFTPSALREVHQLNLQGFLPYRDPEGRAIFVFRGGLWDPSLCSADDLFRANVICLEKQIDDPLTQINGIVAVLDMKCLGFHHIRHFSP
;
A
#
# COMPACT_ATOMS: atom_id res chain seq x y z
N MET A 1 -23.09 3.27 -5.01
CA MET A 1 -23.07 4.44 -4.11
C MET A 1 -22.81 3.97 -2.68
N ALA A 2 -21.63 4.27 -2.16
CA ALA A 2 -21.37 4.36 -0.72
C ALA A 2 -20.17 5.31 -0.57
N VAL A 3 -20.47 6.55 -0.20
CA VAL A 3 -19.50 7.59 0.13
C VAL A 3 -19.07 7.32 1.56
N PHE A 4 -17.80 6.94 1.77
CA PHE A 4 -17.21 6.90 3.11
C PHE A 4 -16.46 8.21 3.35
N ASN A 5 -17.17 9.16 3.95
CA ASN A 5 -16.59 10.36 4.52
C ASN A 5 -16.95 10.35 6.01
N GLN A 6 -15.99 10.04 6.88
CA GLN A 6 -16.09 10.34 8.31
C GLN A 6 -14.73 10.78 8.83
N SER A 7 -14.67 12.07 9.15
CA SER A 7 -13.66 12.65 10.02
C SER A 7 -13.79 12.08 11.43
N VAL A 8 -12.70 11.60 12.00
CA VAL A 8 -12.57 11.36 13.44
C VAL A 8 -11.38 12.16 13.91
N GLY A 9 -11.63 13.17 14.75
CA GLY A 9 -10.58 13.91 15.46
C GLY A 9 -10.24 13.25 16.79
N GLY A 10 -9.02 13.53 17.28
CA GLY A 10 -8.67 13.35 18.70
C GLY A 10 -7.58 12.33 19.00
N GLY A 11 -6.46 12.38 18.28
CA GLY A 11 -5.20 11.76 18.68
C GLY A 11 -4.09 12.49 17.93
N THR A 12 -3.00 12.86 18.61
CA THR A 12 -1.82 13.42 17.95
C THR A 12 -1.16 12.34 17.09
N ASP A 13 -1.74 12.08 15.93
CA ASP A 13 -1.11 11.37 14.84
C ASP A 13 -0.01 12.28 14.33
N ILE A 14 1.25 11.92 14.63
CA ILE A 14 2.38 12.37 13.82
C ILE A 14 2.30 11.55 12.52
N SER A 15 1.27 11.82 11.71
CA SER A 15 1.30 11.48 10.31
C SER A 15 2.22 12.51 9.66
N ILE A 16 3.51 12.19 9.56
CA ILE A 16 4.38 12.88 8.61
C ILE A 16 3.89 12.42 7.24
N THR A 17 2.84 13.06 6.73
CA THR A 17 2.55 13.04 5.30
C THR A 17 3.67 13.85 4.66
N VAL A 18 4.75 13.17 4.26
CA VAL A 18 5.78 13.76 3.42
C VAL A 18 5.07 14.14 2.12
N ASP A 19 4.83 15.43 1.91
CA ASP A 19 4.39 15.92 0.62
C ASP A 19 5.56 15.69 -0.37
N ASN A 20 5.25 15.44 -1.64
CA ASN A 20 6.29 15.26 -2.66
C ASN A 20 7.19 16.50 -2.82
N SER A 21 6.76 17.67 -2.31
CA SER A 21 7.57 18.89 -2.21
C SER A 21 8.77 18.76 -1.26
N ASP A 22 8.77 17.78 -0.36
CA ASP A 22 9.77 17.63 0.71
C ASP A 22 10.81 16.54 0.41
N LEU A 23 10.84 16.03 -0.83
CA LEU A 23 11.83 15.03 -1.25
C LEU A 23 13.22 15.66 -1.36
N SER A 24 14.23 14.98 -0.81
CA SER A 24 15.62 15.41 -0.93
C SER A 24 16.10 15.36 -2.39
N PRO A 25 17.12 16.16 -2.78
CA PRO A 25 17.68 16.12 -4.12
C PRO A 25 18.13 14.72 -4.55
N GLU A 26 18.69 13.94 -3.63
CA GLU A 26 19.15 12.57 -3.88
C GLU A 26 17.98 11.64 -4.22
N LEU A 27 16.83 11.83 -3.57
CA LEU A 27 15.61 11.05 -3.86
C LEU A 27 14.97 11.45 -5.18
N LEU A 28 14.98 12.73 -5.52
CA LEU A 28 14.52 13.21 -6.82
C LEU A 28 15.38 12.64 -7.95
N GLU A 29 16.71 12.66 -7.80
CA GLU A 29 17.64 12.06 -8.77
C GLU A 29 17.40 10.55 -8.89
N LYS A 30 17.20 9.86 -7.76
CA LYS A 30 16.87 8.43 -7.75
C LYS A 30 15.56 8.14 -8.48
N ALA A 31 14.51 8.92 -8.19
CA ALA A 31 13.20 8.76 -8.85
C ALA A 31 13.29 8.99 -10.36
N GLU A 32 14.04 10.00 -10.81
CA GLU A 32 14.28 10.25 -12.23
C GLU A 32 15.03 9.08 -12.87
N ARG A 33 16.13 8.63 -12.25
CA ARG A 33 17.01 7.57 -12.79
C ARG A 33 16.33 6.20 -12.83
N GLU A 34 15.62 5.82 -11.78
CA GLU A 34 15.13 4.46 -11.59
C GLU A 34 13.66 4.28 -12.00
N LEU A 35 12.87 5.35 -11.87
CA LEU A 35 11.43 5.36 -12.11
C LEU A 35 11.02 6.24 -13.30
N MET A 36 11.95 6.93 -13.96
CA MET A 36 11.65 7.84 -15.07
C MET A 36 10.77 9.04 -14.67
N GLU A 37 10.72 9.35 -13.38
CA GLU A 37 9.95 10.49 -12.86
C GLU A 37 10.71 11.79 -13.12
N LYS A 38 10.38 12.48 -14.21
CA LYS A 38 10.97 13.79 -14.49
C LYS A 38 10.16 14.90 -13.80
N PRO A 39 10.77 15.72 -12.92
CA PRO A 39 10.03 16.76 -12.20
C PRO A 39 9.27 17.72 -13.11
N SER A 40 9.84 18.05 -14.26
CA SER A 40 9.22 18.95 -15.25
C SER A 40 8.04 18.35 -16.02
N TRP A 41 7.86 17.03 -15.99
CA TRP A 41 6.79 16.33 -16.71
C TRP A 41 5.71 15.77 -15.78
N ARG A 42 5.94 15.80 -14.46
CA ARG A 42 5.09 15.17 -13.46
C ARG A 42 3.61 15.52 -13.62
N ASP A 43 3.28 16.81 -13.71
CA ASP A 43 1.88 17.26 -13.80
C ASP A 43 1.21 16.76 -15.09
N ARG A 44 1.93 16.80 -16.21
CA ARG A 44 1.46 16.27 -17.50
C ARG A 44 1.26 14.75 -17.43
N ASP A 45 2.18 14.03 -16.80
CA ASP A 45 2.14 12.57 -16.72
C ASP A 45 0.99 12.10 -15.81
N ILE A 46 0.72 12.82 -14.72
CA ILE A 46 -0.46 12.59 -13.88
C ILE A 46 -1.73 12.90 -14.67
N GLN A 47 -1.76 14.01 -15.41
CA GLN A 47 -2.91 14.37 -16.24
C GLN A 47 -3.21 13.30 -17.30
N ALA A 48 -2.19 12.75 -17.95
CA ALA A 48 -2.38 11.66 -18.92
C ALA A 48 -3.08 10.44 -18.28
N LEU A 49 -2.70 10.06 -17.05
CA LEU A 49 -3.38 8.96 -16.35
C LEU A 49 -4.82 9.32 -15.96
N ARG A 50 -5.11 10.60 -15.62
CA ARG A 50 -6.49 11.06 -15.41
C ARG A 50 -7.34 10.96 -16.66
N ASP A 51 -6.78 11.34 -17.80
CA ASP A 51 -7.48 11.29 -19.08
C ASP A 51 -7.83 9.83 -19.42
N MET A 52 -6.89 8.90 -19.24
CA MET A 52 -7.16 7.46 -19.40
C MET A 52 -8.25 6.93 -18.47
N ILE A 53 -8.34 7.43 -17.22
CA ILE A 53 -9.44 7.08 -16.30
C ILE A 53 -10.76 7.65 -16.81
N SER A 54 -10.77 8.89 -17.31
CA SER A 54 -11.97 9.53 -17.84
C SER A 54 -12.52 8.82 -19.08
N ASP A 55 -11.65 8.20 -19.87
CA ASP A 55 -12.00 7.43 -21.07
C ASP A 55 -12.55 6.02 -20.76
N ASP A 56 -12.43 5.55 -19.50
CA ASP A 56 -12.95 4.26 -19.03
C ASP A 56 -14.19 4.44 -18.15
N PRO A 57 -15.41 4.35 -18.70
CA PRO A 57 -16.65 4.62 -17.97
C PRO A 57 -16.95 3.60 -16.85
N ASP A 58 -16.32 2.44 -16.88
CA ASP A 58 -16.52 1.39 -15.87
C ASP A 58 -15.60 1.58 -14.65
N LEU A 59 -14.59 2.45 -14.74
CA LEU A 59 -13.61 2.70 -13.69
C LEU A 59 -13.94 3.94 -12.85
N VAL A 60 -14.50 3.74 -11.66
CA VAL A 60 -14.64 4.80 -10.66
C VAL A 60 -13.40 4.84 -9.75
N SER A 61 -12.48 5.78 -10.04
CA SER A 61 -11.20 5.91 -9.34
C SER A 61 -11.03 7.23 -8.61
N ARG A 62 -10.20 7.24 -7.56
CA ARG A 62 -9.58 8.48 -7.07
C ARG A 62 -8.63 9.03 -8.13
N THR A 63 -8.51 10.35 -8.19
CA THR A 63 -7.71 11.06 -9.21
C THR A 63 -6.81 12.16 -8.62
N ASP A 64 -6.65 12.20 -7.30
CA ASP A 64 -5.68 13.09 -6.65
C ASP A 64 -4.23 12.70 -7.00
N ASP A 65 -3.33 13.70 -7.08
CA ASP A 65 -1.94 13.52 -7.54
C ASP A 65 -1.20 12.45 -6.74
N ALA A 66 -1.30 12.52 -5.40
CA ALA A 66 -0.61 11.61 -4.49
C ALA A 66 -1.05 10.15 -4.68
N PHE A 67 -2.33 9.91 -4.98
CA PHE A 67 -2.84 8.58 -5.29
C PHE A 67 -2.33 8.08 -6.65
N LEU A 68 -2.45 8.90 -7.71
CA LEU A 68 -2.06 8.50 -9.07
C LEU A 68 -0.55 8.26 -9.22
N LEU A 69 0.27 9.04 -8.51
CA LEU A 69 1.73 8.88 -8.51
C LEU A 69 2.18 7.49 -8.05
N ARG A 70 1.44 6.82 -7.19
CA ARG A 70 1.75 5.44 -6.76
C ARG A 70 1.83 4.49 -7.95
N PHE A 71 0.87 4.60 -8.87
CA PHE A 71 0.76 3.75 -10.04
C PHE A 71 1.77 4.11 -11.12
N LEU A 72 2.04 5.41 -11.29
CA LEU A 72 3.09 5.90 -12.19
C LEU A 72 4.47 5.44 -11.73
N ARG A 73 4.83 5.69 -10.47
CA ARG A 73 6.11 5.25 -9.88
C ARG A 73 6.28 3.73 -9.94
N ALA A 74 5.25 2.95 -9.57
CA ALA A 74 5.30 1.50 -9.60
C ALA A 74 5.49 0.89 -11.00
N ARG A 75 5.25 1.66 -12.07
CA ARG A 75 5.43 1.23 -13.46
C ARG A 75 6.37 2.11 -14.25
N LYS A 76 7.23 2.85 -13.54
CA LYS A 76 8.27 3.70 -14.14
C LYS A 76 7.71 4.68 -15.20
N PHE A 77 6.54 5.24 -14.90
CA PHE A 77 5.82 6.19 -15.75
C PHE A 77 5.42 5.62 -17.13
N ASP A 78 5.33 4.29 -17.27
CA ASP A 78 4.67 3.65 -18.40
C ASP A 78 3.14 3.75 -18.22
N TYR A 79 2.50 4.67 -18.94
CA TYR A 79 1.08 4.99 -18.74
C TYR A 79 0.16 3.80 -18.94
N SER A 80 0.40 2.98 -19.96
CA SER A 80 -0.43 1.79 -20.25
C SER A 80 -0.35 0.78 -19.11
N ARG A 81 0.87 0.52 -18.61
CA ARG A 81 1.07 -0.40 -17.49
C ARG A 81 0.57 0.18 -16.17
N SER A 82 0.70 1.49 -15.95
CA SER A 82 0.15 2.19 -14.78
C SER A 82 -1.36 2.12 -14.75
N PHE A 83 -2.02 2.38 -15.88
CA PHE A 83 -3.47 2.28 -16.01
C PHE A 83 -3.96 0.85 -15.81
N SER A 84 -3.28 -0.13 -16.43
CA SER A 84 -3.57 -1.56 -16.20
C SER A 84 -3.40 -1.95 -14.72
N LEU A 85 -2.40 -1.41 -14.02
CA LEU A 85 -2.23 -1.65 -12.59
C LEU A 85 -3.36 -1.03 -11.76
N LEU A 86 -3.82 0.17 -12.12
CA LEU A 86 -4.95 0.85 -11.47
C LEU A 86 -6.26 0.08 -11.65
N GLN A 87 -6.55 -0.38 -12.87
CA GLN A 87 -7.73 -1.22 -13.13
C GLN A 87 -7.68 -2.50 -12.29
N ASN A 88 -6.51 -3.17 -12.26
CA ASN A 88 -6.32 -4.37 -11.44
C ASN A 88 -6.48 -4.12 -9.94
N TYR A 89 -6.05 -2.95 -9.45
CA TYR A 89 -6.21 -2.54 -8.04
C TYR A 89 -7.69 -2.47 -7.63
N TYR A 90 -8.57 -1.93 -8.48
CA TYR A 90 -10.02 -1.93 -8.22
C TYR A 90 -10.66 -3.29 -8.48
N MET A 91 -10.28 -3.97 -9.57
CA MET A 91 -10.76 -5.30 -9.92
C MET A 91 -10.50 -6.32 -8.79
N MET A 92 -9.33 -6.26 -8.15
CA MET A 92 -8.98 -7.10 -7.01
C MET A 92 -9.98 -6.92 -5.85
N ARG A 93 -10.38 -5.68 -5.56
CA ARG A 93 -11.36 -5.40 -4.49
C ARG A 93 -12.74 -5.93 -4.82
N VAL A 94 -13.17 -5.80 -6.08
CA VAL A 94 -14.46 -6.32 -6.56
C VAL A 94 -14.47 -7.86 -6.49
N LYS A 95 -13.45 -8.52 -7.04
CA LYS A 95 -13.34 -9.99 -7.06
C LYS A 95 -13.23 -10.59 -5.66
N ASN A 96 -12.64 -9.87 -4.72
CA ASN A 96 -12.40 -10.34 -3.35
C ASN A 96 -13.20 -9.52 -2.33
N ALA A 97 -14.43 -9.10 -2.66
CA ALA A 97 -15.22 -8.17 -1.85
C ALA A 97 -15.35 -8.56 -0.36
N LYS A 98 -15.35 -9.87 -0.06
CA LYS A 98 -15.36 -10.38 1.33
C LYS A 98 -14.12 -9.93 2.12
N MET A 99 -12.95 -9.94 1.50
CA MET A 99 -11.68 -9.52 2.13
C MET A 99 -11.65 -8.01 2.42
N PHE A 100 -12.32 -7.23 1.58
CA PHE A 100 -12.36 -5.77 1.69
C PHE A 100 -13.61 -5.25 2.41
N LYS A 101 -14.44 -6.12 3.00
CA LYS A 101 -15.51 -5.71 3.89
C LYS A 101 -14.92 -5.16 5.20
N ASP A 102 -15.46 -4.04 5.70
CA ASP A 102 -15.01 -3.37 6.93
C ASP A 102 -13.47 -3.22 6.97
N PHE A 103 -12.89 -2.78 5.84
CA PHE A 103 -11.44 -2.75 5.63
C PHE A 103 -10.81 -1.52 6.28
N THR A 104 -10.82 -1.49 7.62
CA THR A 104 -10.26 -0.43 8.45
C THR A 104 -9.37 -1.00 9.56
N PRO A 105 -8.37 -0.25 10.05
CA PRO A 105 -7.56 -0.69 11.20
C PRO A 105 -8.40 -1.00 12.44
N SER A 106 -9.50 -0.25 12.65
CA SER A 106 -10.40 -0.44 13.80
C SER A 106 -11.15 -1.77 13.75
N ALA A 107 -11.54 -2.24 12.58
CA ALA A 107 -12.21 -3.52 12.40
C ALA A 107 -11.28 -4.72 12.64
N LEU A 108 -9.96 -4.53 12.54
CA LEU A 108 -8.93 -5.55 12.79
C LEU A 108 -8.10 -5.25 14.04
N ARG A 109 -8.65 -4.46 14.98
CA ARG A 109 -7.91 -4.01 16.18
C ARG A 109 -7.31 -5.18 16.96
N GLU A 110 -8.08 -6.25 17.16
CA GLU A 110 -7.64 -7.43 17.91
C GLU A 110 -6.46 -8.12 17.22
N VAL A 111 -6.48 -8.20 15.88
CA VAL A 111 -5.39 -8.78 15.09
C VAL A 111 -4.13 -7.91 15.17
N HIS A 112 -4.28 -6.59 15.09
CA HIS A 112 -3.15 -5.67 15.25
C HIS A 112 -2.54 -5.75 16.66
N GLN A 113 -3.34 -6.02 17.70
CA GLN A 113 -2.84 -6.20 19.07
C GLN A 113 -2.00 -7.46 19.26
N LEU A 114 -2.15 -8.47 18.40
CA LEU A 114 -1.25 -9.64 18.39
C LEU A 114 0.17 -9.29 17.93
N ASN A 115 0.35 -8.11 17.30
CA ASN A 115 1.64 -7.59 16.84
C ASN A 115 2.38 -8.57 15.91
N LEU A 116 1.65 -9.37 15.13
CA LEU A 116 2.25 -10.38 14.25
C LEU A 116 2.93 -9.77 13.03
N GLN A 117 2.56 -8.55 12.66
CA GLN A 117 3.08 -7.85 11.49
C GLN A 117 3.06 -6.34 11.63
N GLY A 118 3.93 -5.68 10.89
CA GLY A 118 3.96 -4.22 10.79
C GLY A 118 5.23 -3.70 10.12
N PHE A 119 5.27 -2.38 9.93
CA PHE A 119 6.47 -1.69 9.48
C PHE A 119 7.28 -1.19 10.67
N LEU A 120 8.61 -1.31 10.58
CA LEU A 120 9.51 -0.70 11.55
C LEU A 120 9.50 0.83 11.38
N PRO A 121 9.73 1.60 12.46
CA PRO A 121 9.75 3.07 12.40
C PRO A 121 10.98 3.63 11.68
N TYR A 122 11.95 2.78 11.37
CA TYR A 122 13.17 3.12 10.63
C TYR A 122 13.25 2.33 9.31
N ARG A 123 14.01 2.89 8.39
CA ARG A 123 14.29 2.31 7.08
C ARG A 123 15.63 1.60 7.09
N ASP A 124 15.86 0.74 6.11
CA ASP A 124 17.17 0.13 5.91
C ASP A 124 18.16 1.13 5.29
N PRO A 125 19.46 0.77 5.13
CA PRO A 125 20.46 1.67 4.54
C PRO A 125 20.17 2.13 3.11
N GLU A 126 19.30 1.44 2.37
CA GLU A 126 18.87 1.82 1.01
C GLU A 126 17.60 2.69 1.02
N GLY A 127 17.09 3.03 2.21
CA GLY A 127 15.88 3.82 2.40
C GLY A 127 14.59 3.02 2.22
N ARG A 128 14.65 1.68 2.15
CA ARG A 128 13.46 0.83 2.00
C ARG A 128 12.69 0.76 3.31
N ALA A 129 11.36 0.72 3.21
CA ALA A 129 10.52 0.45 4.37
C ALA A 129 10.66 -1.02 4.76
N ILE A 130 10.88 -1.30 6.05
CA ILE A 130 11.09 -2.67 6.54
C ILE A 130 9.77 -3.20 7.07
N PHE A 131 9.17 -4.14 6.34
CA PHE A 131 8.01 -4.89 6.78
C PHE A 131 8.46 -6.15 7.53
N VAL A 132 7.87 -6.43 8.69
CA VAL A 132 8.15 -7.63 9.48
C VAL A 132 6.87 -8.45 9.63
N PHE A 133 6.97 -9.77 9.47
CA PHE A 133 5.91 -10.72 9.78
C PHE A 133 6.45 -11.89 10.60
N ARG A 134 5.77 -12.22 11.70
CA ARG A 134 6.15 -13.27 12.66
C ARG A 134 5.17 -14.43 12.58
N GLY A 135 5.26 -15.20 11.50
CA GLY A 135 4.26 -16.20 11.14
C GLY A 135 4.15 -17.36 12.13
N GLY A 136 5.23 -17.74 12.81
CA GLY A 136 5.18 -18.84 13.78
C GLY A 136 4.67 -18.45 15.17
N LEU A 137 4.32 -17.17 15.40
CA LEU A 137 3.61 -16.72 16.60
C LEU A 137 2.09 -16.60 16.37
N TRP A 138 1.62 -16.88 15.15
CA TRP A 138 0.21 -16.83 14.84
C TRP A 138 -0.55 -17.93 15.55
N ASP A 139 -1.62 -17.59 16.25
CA ASP A 139 -2.57 -18.55 16.78
C ASP A 139 -3.85 -18.56 15.91
N PRO A 140 -4.08 -19.62 15.10
CA PRO A 140 -5.28 -19.73 14.28
C PRO A 140 -6.60 -19.78 15.06
N SER A 141 -6.56 -19.97 16.39
CA SER A 141 -7.74 -19.88 17.25
C SER A 141 -8.13 -18.44 17.61
N LEU A 142 -7.19 -17.49 17.51
CA LEU A 142 -7.42 -16.07 17.82
C LEU A 142 -7.78 -15.25 16.57
N CYS A 143 -7.16 -15.54 15.43
CA CYS A 143 -7.49 -14.87 14.18
C CYS A 143 -7.28 -15.79 12.96
N SER A 144 -8.07 -15.57 11.91
CA SER A 144 -7.98 -16.38 10.70
C SER A 144 -6.80 -15.97 9.81
N ALA A 145 -6.42 -16.84 8.87
CA ALA A 145 -5.44 -16.49 7.82
C ALA A 145 -5.92 -15.29 6.99
N ASP A 146 -7.22 -15.21 6.73
CA ASP A 146 -7.83 -14.10 6.02
C ASP A 146 -7.67 -12.79 6.80
N ASP A 147 -7.85 -12.80 8.12
CA ASP A 147 -7.67 -11.59 8.93
C ASP A 147 -6.21 -11.12 8.97
N LEU A 148 -5.24 -12.04 9.02
CA LEU A 148 -3.83 -11.71 8.85
C LEU A 148 -3.56 -11.07 7.49
N PHE A 149 -4.09 -11.66 6.41
CA PHE A 149 -3.94 -11.12 5.08
C PHE A 149 -4.59 -9.74 4.95
N ARG A 150 -5.80 -9.54 5.48
CA ARG A 150 -6.48 -8.24 5.49
C ARG A 150 -5.65 -7.20 6.22
N ALA A 151 -5.15 -7.52 7.41
CA ALA A 151 -4.27 -6.62 8.17
C ALA A 151 -2.97 -6.30 7.41
N ASN A 152 -2.45 -7.24 6.60
CA ASN A 152 -1.25 -7.03 5.79
C ASN A 152 -1.51 -6.02 4.69
N VAL A 153 -2.63 -6.19 3.98
CA VAL A 153 -3.03 -5.25 2.92
C VAL A 153 -3.29 -3.86 3.52
N ILE A 154 -3.89 -3.74 4.71
CA ILE A 154 -4.05 -2.44 5.38
C ILE A 154 -2.70 -1.77 5.65
N CYS A 155 -1.74 -2.52 6.21
CA CYS A 155 -0.39 -2.00 6.46
C CYS A 155 0.28 -1.54 5.16
N LEU A 156 0.14 -2.32 4.08
CA LEU A 156 0.70 -1.98 2.77
C LEU A 156 0.04 -0.75 2.16
N GLU A 157 -1.30 -0.67 2.17
CA GLU A 157 -2.05 0.49 1.66
C GLU A 157 -1.63 1.77 2.37
N LYS A 158 -1.41 1.70 3.69
CA LYS A 158 -0.90 2.85 4.45
C LYS A 158 0.54 3.19 4.10
N GLN A 159 1.40 2.18 3.95
CA GLN A 159 2.82 2.39 3.70
C GLN A 159 3.09 2.97 2.31
N ILE A 160 2.29 2.61 1.30
CA ILE A 160 2.42 3.14 -0.05
C ILE A 160 1.86 4.57 -0.19
N ASP A 161 1.28 5.16 0.87
CA ASP A 161 1.02 6.60 0.92
C ASP A 161 2.34 7.41 0.96
N ASP A 162 3.42 6.83 1.51
CA ASP A 162 4.70 7.50 1.70
C ASP A 162 5.54 7.53 0.40
N PRO A 163 5.87 8.71 -0.15
CA PRO A 163 6.74 8.86 -1.33
C PRO A 163 8.09 8.14 -1.20
N LEU A 164 8.68 8.12 -0.01
CA LEU A 164 9.95 7.43 0.24
C LEU A 164 9.81 5.92 -0.01
N THR A 165 8.68 5.34 0.38
CA THR A 165 8.38 3.93 0.09
C THR A 165 8.15 3.72 -1.41
N GLN A 166 7.43 4.61 -2.06
CA GLN A 166 7.16 4.50 -3.51
C GLN A 166 8.45 4.54 -4.33
N ILE A 167 9.45 5.34 -3.90
CA ILE A 167 10.74 5.49 -4.58
C ILE A 167 11.71 4.37 -4.22
N ASN A 168 11.88 4.07 -2.92
CA ASN A 168 12.90 3.12 -2.48
C ASN A 168 12.40 1.67 -2.46
N GLY A 169 11.09 1.46 -2.31
CA GLY A 169 10.47 0.15 -2.17
C GLY A 169 10.35 -0.33 -0.73
N ILE A 170 10.00 -1.62 -0.61
CA ILE A 170 9.77 -2.33 0.64
C ILE A 170 10.69 -3.55 0.69
N VAL A 171 11.25 -3.84 1.86
CA VAL A 171 11.92 -5.11 2.16
C VAL A 171 11.11 -5.85 3.23
N ALA A 172 10.87 -7.14 3.04
CA ALA A 172 10.11 -7.96 3.97
C ALA A 172 11.03 -8.92 4.74
N VAL A 173 10.90 -8.93 6.06
CA VAL A 173 11.56 -9.88 6.97
C VAL A 173 10.50 -10.81 7.54
N LEU A 174 10.61 -12.09 7.19
CA LEU A 174 9.67 -13.12 7.62
C LEU A 174 10.33 -13.98 8.70
N ASP A 175 9.94 -13.78 9.96
CA ASP A 175 10.31 -14.68 11.05
C ASP A 175 9.39 -15.90 11.03
N MET A 176 9.91 -16.98 10.45
CA MET A 176 9.21 -18.26 10.30
C MET A 176 9.56 -19.25 11.42
N LYS A 177 10.27 -18.81 12.47
CA LYS A 177 10.55 -19.67 13.62
C LYS A 177 9.24 -20.16 14.24
N CYS A 178 9.14 -21.45 14.51
CA CYS A 178 7.94 -22.14 15.01
C CYS A 178 6.76 -22.23 14.02
N LEU A 179 6.92 -21.80 12.76
CA LEU A 179 5.94 -22.15 11.74
C LEU A 179 5.91 -23.68 11.55
N GLY A 180 4.71 -24.24 11.40
CA GLY A 180 4.52 -25.68 11.28
C GLY A 180 3.20 -26.03 10.60
N PHE A 181 2.98 -27.32 10.35
CA PHE A 181 1.82 -27.82 9.60
C PHE A 181 0.47 -27.38 10.16
N HIS A 182 0.37 -27.22 11.49
CA HIS A 182 -0.85 -26.76 12.14
C HIS A 182 -1.25 -25.33 11.74
N HIS A 183 -0.29 -24.47 11.35
CA HIS A 183 -0.54 -23.17 10.72
C HIS A 183 -0.86 -23.33 9.23
N ILE A 184 -0.03 -24.09 8.50
CA ILE A 184 -0.07 -24.15 7.03
C ILE A 184 -1.42 -24.66 6.51
N ARG A 185 -2.05 -25.61 7.22
CA ARG A 185 -3.36 -26.18 6.85
C ARG A 185 -4.51 -25.17 6.77
N HIS A 186 -4.34 -23.98 7.34
CA HIS A 186 -5.36 -22.92 7.31
C HIS A 186 -5.28 -22.05 6.05
N PHE A 187 -4.24 -22.19 5.23
CA PHE A 187 -4.19 -21.55 3.91
C PHE A 187 -4.98 -22.41 2.90
N SER A 188 -5.90 -21.79 2.18
CA SER A 188 -6.58 -22.43 1.05
C SER A 188 -5.64 -22.49 -0.18
N PRO A 189 -5.75 -23.52 -1.02
CA PRO A 189 -5.06 -23.58 -2.32
C PRO A 189 -5.34 -22.39 -3.23
#